data_AF-A0A1Q9MSR1-F1
#
_entry.id   AF-A0A1Q9MSR1-F1
#
_cell.length_a   1.000
_cell.length_b   1.000
_cell.length_c   1.000
_cell.angle_alpha   90.00
_cell.angle_beta   90.00
_cell.angle_gamma   90.00
#
_symmetry.space_group_name_H-M   'P 1'
#
loop_
_entity.id
_entity.type
_entity.pdbx_description
1 polymer ?
#
loop_
_entity_poly.entity_id
_entity_poly.type
_entity_poly.pdbx_seq_one_letter_code
_entity_poly.pdbx_strand_id
1 'polypeptide(L)'
;METKDCREMSDEELQEWRAKLGDKRLPDPGEEHRRRMYAMQNPVRREILAMLKNNVLSVGAIASHLKCDEKSILYHLQFLQGVFFVTVQGNMVDLTPPGVAYLRNVTI
;
A
#
# COMPACT_ATOMS: atom_id res chain seq x y z
N MET A 1 -2.15 -16.48 10.47
CA MET A 1 -2.66 -16.62 9.11
C MET A 1 -1.51 -16.29 8.18
N GLU A 2 -0.90 -17.29 7.55
CA GLU A 2 -0.05 -17.02 6.38
C GLU A 2 -0.95 -16.39 5.31
N THR A 3 -0.83 -15.09 5.15
CA THR A 3 -1.43 -14.38 4.04
C THR A 3 -0.63 -14.71 2.79
N LYS A 4 -1.26 -15.43 1.86
CA LYS A 4 -0.79 -15.61 0.48
C LYS A 4 -0.29 -14.28 -0.08
N ASP A 5 0.80 -14.30 -0.86
CA ASP A 5 1.35 -13.08 -1.45
C ASP A 5 0.26 -12.36 -2.25
N CYS A 6 0.01 -11.10 -1.89
CA CYS A 6 -1.01 -10.27 -2.53
C CYS A 6 -0.75 -10.04 -4.02
N ARG A 7 0.49 -10.25 -4.47
CA ARG A 7 0.91 -10.17 -5.86
C ARG A 7 0.43 -11.33 -6.72
N GLU A 8 0.06 -12.45 -6.10
CA GLU A 8 -0.36 -13.69 -6.76
C GLU A 8 -1.84 -14.02 -6.54
N MET A 9 -2.59 -13.14 -5.89
CA MET A 9 -4.02 -13.35 -5.65
C MET A 9 -4.83 -13.25 -6.94
N SER A 10 -5.74 -14.20 -7.13
CA SER A 10 -6.80 -14.18 -8.14
C SER A 10 -7.91 -13.18 -7.80
N ASP A 11 -8.75 -12.81 -8.76
CA ASP A 11 -9.85 -11.87 -8.55
C ASP A 11 -10.85 -12.33 -7.48
N GLU A 12 -11.10 -13.63 -7.38
CA GLU A 12 -11.93 -14.24 -6.34
C GLU A 12 -11.30 -14.05 -4.95
N GLU A 13 -9.99 -14.30 -4.82
CA GLU A 13 -9.26 -14.11 -3.57
C GLU A 13 -9.20 -12.63 -3.16
N LEU A 14 -9.12 -11.71 -4.13
CA LEU A 14 -9.22 -10.27 -3.89
C LEU A 14 -10.59 -9.89 -3.33
N GLN A 15 -11.65 -10.49 -3.87
CA GLN A 15 -13.02 -10.24 -3.41
C GLN A 15 -13.25 -10.78 -2.00
N GLU A 16 -12.74 -11.97 -1.68
CA GLU A 16 -12.76 -12.50 -0.32
C GLU A 16 -11.96 -11.63 0.66
N TRP A 17 -10.79 -11.15 0.26
CA TRP A 17 -9.99 -10.25 1.08
C TRP A 17 -10.73 -8.96 1.38
N ARG A 18 -11.40 -8.39 0.38
CA ARG A 18 -12.27 -7.21 0.56
C ARG A 18 -13.43 -7.50 1.49
N ALA A 19 -14.06 -8.68 1.39
CA ALA A 19 -15.15 -9.07 2.28
C ALA A 19 -14.69 -9.20 3.75
N LYS A 20 -13.46 -9.72 3.97
CA LYS A 20 -12.84 -9.86 5.30
C LYS A 20 -12.49 -8.52 5.96
N LEU A 21 -12.37 -7.43 5.20
CA LEU A 21 -12.17 -6.10 5.77
C LEU A 21 -13.41 -5.56 6.52
N GLY A 22 -14.58 -6.20 6.34
CA GLY A 22 -15.83 -5.81 7.00
C GLY A 22 -16.29 -4.40 6.59
N ASP A 23 -17.02 -3.73 7.49
CA ASP A 23 -17.59 -2.39 7.28
C ASP A 23 -16.57 -1.25 7.46
N LYS A 24 -15.27 -1.55 7.40
CA LYS A 24 -14.20 -0.55 7.23
C LYS A 24 -14.19 0.03 5.82
N ARG A 25 -15.38 0.20 5.24
CA ARG A 25 -15.56 0.86 3.96
C ARG A 25 -14.92 2.24 4.07
N LEU A 26 -14.13 2.56 3.05
CA LEU A 26 -13.76 3.93 2.79
C LEU A 26 -15.07 4.75 2.69
N PRO A 27 -15.03 6.05 3.05
CA PRO A 27 -16.19 6.92 2.89
C PRO A 27 -16.72 6.89 1.45
N ASP A 28 -17.85 7.57 1.19
CA ASP A 28 -18.45 7.78 -0.15
C ASP A 28 -17.45 7.55 -1.31
N PRO A 29 -17.79 6.73 -2.34
CA PRO A 29 -16.85 6.35 -3.39
C PRO A 29 -16.06 7.51 -4.01
N GLY A 30 -16.65 8.72 -4.07
CA GLY A 30 -15.96 9.93 -4.52
C GLY A 30 -14.88 10.39 -3.54
N GLU A 31 -15.15 10.36 -2.23
CA GLU A 31 -14.16 10.66 -1.20
C GLU A 31 -13.03 9.63 -1.16
N GLU A 32 -13.34 8.34 -1.33
CA GLU A 32 -12.34 7.27 -1.46
C GLU A 32 -11.37 7.54 -2.62
N HIS A 33 -11.93 7.81 -3.81
CA HIS A 33 -11.15 8.11 -5.01
C HIS A 33 -10.26 9.34 -4.79
N ARG A 34 -10.83 10.41 -4.20
CA ARG A 34 -10.11 11.64 -3.87
C ARG A 34 -8.95 11.40 -2.91
N ARG A 35 -9.14 10.61 -1.84
CA ARG A 35 -8.08 10.29 -0.87
C ARG A 35 -6.95 9.49 -1.51
N ARG A 36 -7.27 8.50 -2.36
CA ARG A 36 -6.27 7.75 -3.14
C ARG A 36 -5.50 8.67 -4.08
N MET A 37 -6.19 9.55 -4.80
CA MET A 37 -5.54 10.55 -5.66
C MET A 37 -4.56 11.43 -4.87
N TYR A 38 -4.98 11.98 -3.73
CA TYR A 38 -4.09 12.78 -2.86
C TYR A 38 -2.91 11.99 -2.31
N ALA A 39 -3.12 10.72 -1.95
CA ALA A 39 -2.02 9.86 -1.52
C ALA A 39 -0.97 9.74 -2.64
N MET A 40 -1.42 9.60 -3.88
CA MET A 40 -0.57 9.35 -5.05
C MET A 40 0.04 10.60 -5.68
N GLN A 41 -0.40 11.81 -5.33
CA GLN A 41 0.26 13.05 -5.79
C GLN A 41 1.68 13.19 -5.24
N ASN A 42 1.98 12.60 -4.08
CA ASN A 42 3.31 12.67 -3.48
C ASN A 42 4.29 11.68 -4.15
N PRO A 43 5.43 12.14 -4.70
CA PRO A 43 6.38 11.27 -5.40
C PRO A 43 7.03 10.22 -4.51
N VAL A 44 7.33 10.55 -3.24
CA VAL A 44 7.94 9.61 -2.29
C VAL A 44 7.00 8.43 -2.05
N ARG A 45 5.68 8.68 -1.94
CA ARG A 45 4.70 7.60 -1.77
C ARG A 45 4.59 6.69 -2.98
N ARG A 46 4.68 7.24 -4.20
CA ARG A 46 4.72 6.42 -5.43
C ARG A 46 5.99 5.57 -5.48
N GLU A 47 7.12 6.16 -5.12
CA GLU A 47 8.39 5.44 -5.07
C GLU A 47 8.37 4.29 -4.06
N ILE A 48 7.83 4.52 -2.85
CA ILE A 48 7.65 3.46 -1.85
C ILE A 48 6.84 2.28 -2.43
N LEU A 49 5.73 2.55 -3.13
CA LEU A 49 4.94 1.47 -3.74
C LEU A 49 5.73 0.74 -4.84
N ALA A 50 6.47 1.48 -5.67
CA ALA A 50 7.30 0.89 -6.73
C ALA A 50 8.39 -0.04 -6.14
N MET A 51 9.04 0.39 -5.05
CA MET A 51 10.02 -0.43 -4.33
C MET A 51 9.41 -1.74 -3.80
N LEU A 52 8.16 -1.69 -3.34
CA LEU A 52 7.44 -2.85 -2.81
C LEU A 52 6.84 -3.73 -3.92
N LYS A 53 6.96 -3.38 -5.21
CA LYS A 53 6.32 -4.11 -6.32
C LYS A 53 6.59 -5.61 -6.28
N ASN A 54 7.82 -6.01 -5.95
CA ASN A 54 8.25 -7.40 -5.99
C ASN A 54 8.57 -8.00 -4.62
N ASN A 55 8.73 -7.19 -3.57
CA ASN A 55 9.26 -7.67 -2.29
C ASN A 55 8.63 -6.94 -1.10
N VAL A 56 8.60 -7.62 0.04
CA VAL A 56 8.42 -7.01 1.36
C VAL A 56 9.72 -6.32 1.76
N LEU A 57 9.66 -5.09 2.26
CA LEU A 57 10.85 -4.33 2.66
C LEU A 57 10.72 -3.81 4.09
N SER A 58 11.86 -3.62 4.77
CA SER A 58 11.86 -2.95 6.08
C SER A 58 11.77 -1.43 5.93
N VAL A 59 11.28 -0.72 6.97
CA VAL A 59 11.28 0.76 6.99
C VAL A 59 12.69 1.30 6.79
N GLY A 60 13.70 0.68 7.42
CA GLY A 60 15.10 1.08 7.27
C GLY A 60 15.66 0.88 5.86
N ALA A 61 15.25 -0.18 5.15
CA ALA A 61 15.64 -0.38 3.75
C ALA A 61 15.04 0.69 2.83
N ILE A 62 13.77 1.04 3.07
CA ILE A 62 13.06 2.10 2.36
C ILE A 62 13.73 3.46 2.63
N ALA A 63 13.99 3.78 3.90
CA ALA A 63 14.66 5.00 4.33
C ALA A 63 16.06 5.15 3.71
N SER A 64 16.84 4.06 3.69
CA SER A 64 18.17 4.03 3.11
C SER A 64 18.15 4.31 1.60
N HIS A 65 17.22 3.69 0.87
CA HIS A 65 17.07 3.91 -0.57
C HIS A 65 16.66 5.35 -0.90
N LEU A 66 15.70 5.89 -0.15
CA LEU A 66 15.14 7.23 -0.35
C LEU A 66 15.99 8.34 0.26
N LYS A 67 17.08 8.00 0.96
CA LYS A 67 18.00 8.92 1.63
C LYS A 67 17.27 9.89 2.58
N CYS A 68 16.32 9.37 3.33
CA CYS A 68 15.56 10.10 4.33
C CYS A 68 15.55 9.35 5.67
N ASP A 69 15.13 10.03 6.74
CA ASP A 69 15.02 9.40 8.05
C ASP A 69 13.78 8.49 8.15
N GLU A 70 13.82 7.53 9.08
CA GLU A 70 12.73 6.57 9.27
C GLU A 70 11.41 7.24 9.71
N LYS A 71 11.45 8.38 10.43
CA LYS A 71 10.22 9.08 10.83
C LYS A 71 9.51 9.67 9.62
N SER A 72 10.26 10.22 8.67
CA SER A 72 9.73 10.67 7.38
C SER A 72 9.09 9.51 6.60
N ILE A 73 9.72 8.34 6.57
CA ILE A 73 9.11 7.14 5.95
C ILE A 73 7.83 6.72 6.66
N LEU A 74 7.83 6.65 7.99
CA LEU A 74 6.63 6.29 8.77
C LEU A 74 5.47 7.26 8.49
N TYR A 75 5.74 8.56 8.34
CA TYR A 75 4.73 9.53 7.92
C TYR A 75 4.15 9.18 6.54
N HIS A 76 4.97 8.85 5.55
CA HIS A 76 4.48 8.45 4.23
C HIS A 76 3.68 7.14 4.28
N LEU A 77 4.13 6.16 5.08
CA LEU A 77 3.46 4.88 5.26
C LEU A 77 2.08 5.03 5.92
N GLN A 78 1.93 5.92 6.91
CA GLN A 78 0.64 6.19 7.53
C GLN A 78 -0.43 6.64 6.51
N PHE A 79 -0.04 7.47 5.54
CA PHE A 79 -0.96 7.86 4.46
C PHE A 79 -1.30 6.72 3.53
N LEU A 80 -0.30 5.90 3.17
CA LEU A 80 -0.50 4.74 2.31
C LEU A 80 -1.39 3.67 3.00
N GLN A 81 -1.23 3.48 4.30
CA GLN A 81 -2.11 2.63 5.11
C GLN A 81 -3.52 3.21 5.18
N GLY A 82 -3.66 4.53 5.31
CA GLY A 82 -4.95 5.22 5.34
C GLY A 82 -5.78 5.08 4.05
N VAL A 83 -5.13 4.77 2.92
CA VAL A 83 -5.79 4.43 1.65
C VAL A 83 -5.72 2.94 1.30
N PHE A 84 -5.31 2.12 2.27
CA PHE A 84 -5.21 0.66 2.19
C PHE A 84 -4.28 0.17 1.09
N PHE A 85 -3.18 0.86 0.77
CA PHE A 85 -2.21 0.43 -0.24
C PHE A 85 -1.06 -0.40 0.33
N VAL A 86 -0.74 -0.20 1.61
CA VAL A 86 0.31 -0.95 2.30
C VAL A 86 -0.18 -1.44 3.65
N THR A 87 0.47 -2.48 4.16
CA THR A 87 0.39 -2.91 5.54
C THR A 87 1.77 -2.79 6.18
N VAL A 88 1.81 -2.54 7.48
CA VAL A 88 3.05 -2.47 8.26
C VAL A 88 2.91 -3.41 9.44
N GLN A 89 3.78 -4.41 9.51
CA GLN A 89 3.84 -5.39 10.60
C GLN A 89 5.22 -5.30 11.25
N GLY A 90 5.28 -4.71 12.45
CA GLY A 90 6.56 -4.35 13.08
C GLY A 90 7.33 -3.37 12.20
N ASN A 91 8.50 -3.79 11.72
CA ASN A 91 9.35 -3.01 10.82
C ASN A 91 9.17 -3.37 9.33
N MET A 92 8.34 -4.36 9.02
CA MET A 92 8.16 -4.85 7.65
C MET A 92 6.96 -4.19 7.00
N VAL A 93 7.14 -3.78 5.75
CA VAL A 93 6.15 -3.10 4.91
C VAL A 93 5.87 -3.99 3.71
N ASP A 94 4.60 -4.24 3.45
CA ASP A 94 4.15 -4.99 2.28
C ASP A 94 3.00 -4.25 1.57
N LEU A 95 2.79 -4.55 0.29
CA LEU A 95 1.60 -4.14 -0.42
C LEU A 95 0.39 -4.89 0.11
N THR A 96 -0.75 -4.21 0.08
CA THR A 96 -2.05 -4.87 0.14
C THR A 96 -2.54 -5.15 -1.29
N PRO A 97 -3.63 -5.90 -1.45
CA PRO A 97 -4.17 -6.12 -2.78
C PRO A 97 -4.63 -4.84 -3.52
N PRO A 98 -5.22 -3.81 -2.87
CA PRO A 98 -5.43 -2.51 -3.51
C PRO A 98 -4.15 -1.82 -3.98
N GLY A 99 -3.05 -1.95 -3.22
CA GLY A 99 -1.74 -1.42 -3.63
C GLY A 99 -1.20 -2.11 -4.88
N VAL A 100 -1.31 -3.45 -4.94
CA VAL A 100 -0.96 -4.24 -6.13
C VAL A 100 -1.80 -3.84 -7.33
N ALA A 101 -3.12 -3.75 -7.17
CA ALA A 101 -4.04 -3.36 -8.24
C ALA A 101 -3.75 -1.96 -8.78
N TYR A 102 -3.40 -1.01 -7.90
CA TYR A 102 -2.96 0.32 -8.30
C TYR A 102 -1.71 0.24 -9.18
N LEU A 103 -0.67 -0.49 -8.76
CA LEU A 103 0.58 -0.63 -9.53
C LEU A 103 0.39 -1.35 -10.88
N ARG A 104 -0.60 -2.24 -11.01
CA ARG A 104 -0.93 -2.90 -12.29
C ARG A 104 -1.60 -1.93 -13.27
N ASN A 105 -2.38 -0.98 -12.77
CA ASN A 105 -3.17 -0.05 -13.58
C ASN A 105 -2.44 1.26 -13.89
N VAL A 106 -1.38 1.58 -13.16
CA VAL A 106 -0.53 2.72 -13.44
C VAL A 106 0.68 2.24 -14.23
N THR A 107 0.81 2.71 -15.47
CA THR A 107 2.05 2.58 -16.24
C THR A 107 3.11 3.43 -15.54
N ILE A 108 3.95 2.79 -14.72
CA ILE A 108 5.15 3.40 -14.12
C ILE A 108 6.33 3.12 -15.02
#